data_AF-G2FE59-F1
#
_entry.id   AF-G2FE59-F1
#
_cell.length_a   1.000
_cell.length_b   1.000
_cell.length_c   1.000
_cell.angle_alpha   90.00
_cell.angle_beta   90.00
_cell.angle_gamma   90.00
#
_symmetry.space_group_name_H-M   'P 1'
#
loop_
_entity.id
_entity.type
_entity.pdbx_description
1 polymer ?
#
loop_
_entity_poly.entity_id
_entity_poly.type
_entity_poly.pdbx_seq_one_letter_code
_entity_poly.pdbx_strand_id
1 'polypeptide(L)'
;MLILFNKPYGVLSQFTDQDSRATLADFIPVKGVYAAGRLDRDSEGLLVLTDDGKLQHQLANPRKNSGNVIWCRLREFLRKSRWNNCAEALS
;
A
#
# COMPACT_ATOMS: atom_id res chain seq x y z
N MET A 1 -1.84 15.96 -9.61
CA MET A 1 -0.44 15.63 -9.28
C MET A 1 -0.36 14.18 -8.80
N LEU A 2 0.69 13.46 -9.16
CA LEU A 2 0.90 12.07 -8.72
C LEU A 2 2.26 11.93 -8.03
N ILE A 3 2.27 11.35 -6.84
CA ILE A 3 3.46 11.12 -6.02
C ILE A 3 3.58 9.62 -5.77
N LEU A 4 4.79 9.10 -5.98
CA LEU A 4 5.16 7.73 -5.66
C LEU A 4 5.98 7.77 -4.37
N PHE A 5 5.49 7.11 -3.34
CA PHE A 5 6.14 7.10 -2.03
C PHE A 5 6.42 5.65 -1.62
N ASN A 6 7.66 5.35 -1.25
CA ASN A 6 7.98 4.04 -0.68
C ASN A 6 7.80 4.11 0.84
N LYS A 7 6.68 3.56 1.34
CA LYS A 7 6.32 3.64 2.75
C LYS A 7 7.22 2.71 3.57
N PRO A 8 7.95 3.22 4.58
CA PRO A 8 8.72 2.38 5.49
C PRO A 8 7.81 1.63 6.47
N TYR A 9 8.34 0.56 7.07
CA TYR A 9 7.59 -0.26 8.02
C TYR A 9 7.11 0.56 9.22
N GLY A 10 5.89 0.28 9.68
CA GLY A 10 5.35 0.89 10.90
C GLY A 10 4.65 2.24 10.71
N VAL A 11 4.69 2.82 9.50
CA VAL A 11 4.02 4.09 9.18
C VAL A 11 2.56 3.87 8.76
N LEU A 12 1.65 4.71 9.24
CA LEU A 12 0.25 4.69 8.82
C LEU A 12 0.09 5.32 7.44
N SER A 13 -0.72 4.69 6.57
CA SER A 13 -1.10 5.22 5.25
C SER A 13 -2.16 6.33 5.34
N GLN A 14 -2.02 7.21 6.32
CA GLN A 14 -2.95 8.29 6.68
C GLN A 14 -2.14 9.56 6.91
N PHE A 15 -2.76 10.73 6.69
CA PHE A 15 -2.15 12.03 6.99
C PHE A 15 -2.59 12.61 8.34
N THR A 16 -3.70 12.12 8.88
CA THR A 16 -4.22 12.54 10.18
C THR A 16 -3.70 11.58 11.25
N ASP A 17 -3.05 12.13 12.26
CA ASP A 17 -2.66 11.38 13.45
C ASP A 17 -3.83 11.31 14.44
N GLN A 18 -4.03 10.12 15.01
CA GLN A 18 -5.01 9.89 16.09
C GLN A 18 -4.35 9.38 17.37
N ASP A 19 -3.08 8.97 17.33
CA ASP A 19 -2.46 8.16 18.40
C ASP A 19 -0.94 8.41 18.58
N SER A 20 -0.40 9.56 18.16
CA SER A 20 1.05 9.85 18.18
C SER A 20 1.86 8.82 17.37
N ARG A 21 1.32 8.38 16.24
CA ARG A 21 1.95 7.40 15.35
C ARG A 21 2.58 8.10 14.16
N ALA A 22 3.67 7.53 13.62
CA ALA A 22 4.25 8.02 12.39
C ALA A 22 3.23 7.93 11.24
N THR A 23 3.00 9.05 10.58
CA THR A 23 2.01 9.21 9.49
C THR A 23 2.70 9.58 8.19
N LEU A 24 1.96 9.58 7.08
CA LEU A 24 2.47 10.07 5.80
C LEU A 24 2.84 11.56 5.85
N ALA A 25 2.24 12.33 6.77
CA ALA A 25 2.51 13.75 6.93
C ALA A 25 3.97 14.04 7.36
N ASP A 26 4.61 13.10 8.06
CA ASP A 26 6.00 13.24 8.49
C ASP A 26 7.00 13.12 7.32
N PHE A 27 6.61 12.44 6.25
CA PHE A 27 7.47 12.16 5.10
C PHE A 27 7.13 12.99 3.86
N ILE A 28 5.87 13.43 3.73
CA ILE A 28 5.37 14.10 2.54
C ILE A 28 4.94 15.52 2.93
N PRO A 29 5.74 16.55 2.60
CA PRO A 29 5.42 17.94 2.95
C PRO A 29 4.30 18.54 2.08
N VAL A 30 3.72 17.76 1.17
CA VAL A 30 2.68 18.18 0.24
C VAL A 30 1.31 18.03 0.89
N LYS A 31 0.55 19.13 0.97
CA LYS A 31 -0.82 19.14 1.49
C LYS A 31 -1.84 18.83 0.38
N GLY A 32 -2.96 18.21 0.74
CA GLY A 32 -4.08 17.96 -0.18
C GLY A 32 -3.93 16.75 -1.10
N VAL A 33 -2.91 15.92 -0.88
CA VAL A 33 -2.78 14.61 -1.53
C VAL A 33 -3.32 13.50 -0.63
N TYR A 34 -3.87 12.47 -1.24
CA TYR A 34 -4.46 11.31 -0.55
C TYR A 34 -3.91 10.01 -1.13
N ALA A 35 -3.84 8.98 -0.31
CA ALA A 35 -3.40 7.66 -0.73
C ALA A 35 -4.41 7.04 -1.72
N ALA A 36 -3.92 6.68 -2.90
CA ALA A 36 -4.65 5.96 -3.92
C ALA A 36 -4.48 4.45 -3.71
N GLY A 37 -5.15 3.93 -2.69
CA GLY A 37 -5.06 2.54 -2.26
C GLY A 37 -4.79 2.41 -0.77
N ARG A 38 -4.84 1.18 -0.27
CA ARG A 38 -4.57 0.86 1.13
C ARG A 38 -3.34 -0.02 1.21
N LEU A 39 -2.34 0.44 1.94
CA LEU A 39 -1.20 -0.36 2.36
C LEU A 39 -1.22 -0.40 3.88
N ASP A 40 -1.16 -1.59 4.46
CA ASP A 40 -1.26 -1.74 5.91
C ASP A 40 -0.01 -1.21 6.62
N ARG A 41 -0.13 -0.93 7.92
CA ARG A 41 0.94 -0.33 8.72
C ARG A 41 2.19 -1.20 8.76
N ASP A 42 1.96 -2.51 8.91
CA ASP A 42 2.95 -3.58 8.93
C ASP A 42 3.45 -3.99 7.53
N SER A 43 2.98 -3.30 6.49
CA SER A 43 3.47 -3.49 5.13
C SER A 43 4.44 -2.37 4.74
N GLU A 44 5.50 -2.76 4.05
CA GLU A 44 6.42 -1.85 3.36
C GLU A 44 6.14 -1.89 1.87
N GLY A 45 6.34 -0.77 1.18
CA GLY A 45 6.31 -0.77 -0.27
C GLY A 45 5.72 0.49 -0.89
N LEU A 46 5.47 0.38 -2.18
CA LEU A 46 5.05 1.49 -3.01
C LEU A 46 3.61 1.89 -2.70
N LEU A 47 3.44 3.14 -2.29
CA LEU A 47 2.15 3.80 -2.11
C LEU A 47 2.05 4.94 -3.13
N VAL A 48 0.95 4.96 -3.88
CA VAL A 48 0.64 6.04 -4.82
C VAL A 48 -0.23 7.06 -4.10
N LEU A 49 0.10 8.34 -4.27
CA LEU A 49 -0.63 9.47 -3.69
C LEU A 49 -1.03 10.43 -4.80
N THR A 50 -2.23 10.97 -4.70
CA THR A 50 -2.80 11.88 -5.68
C THR A 50 -3.70 12.92 -5.01
N ASP A 51 -3.74 14.11 -5.58
CA ASP A 51 -4.69 15.18 -5.22
C ASP A 51 -6.03 15.02 -5.96
N ASP A 52 -6.05 14.31 -7.08
CA ASP A 52 -7.26 14.06 -7.88
C ASP A 52 -8.06 12.88 -7.31
N GLY A 53 -9.19 13.17 -6.68
CA GLY A 53 -10.11 12.16 -6.16
C GLY A 53 -10.68 11.22 -7.22
N LYS A 54 -10.86 11.67 -8.47
CA LYS A 54 -11.32 10.77 -9.56
C LYS A 54 -10.24 9.77 -9.90
N LEU A 55 -8.97 10.19 -9.96
CA LEU A 55 -7.84 9.30 -10.20
C LEU A 55 -7.64 8.36 -9.01
N GLN A 56 -7.77 8.87 -7.78
CA GLN A 56 -7.71 8.07 -6.56
C GLN A 56 -8.73 6.92 -6.58
N HIS A 57 -10.00 7.23 -6.87
CA HIS A 57 -11.05 6.23 -6.97
C HIS A 57 -10.79 5.22 -8.09
N GLN A 58 -10.23 5.67 -9.21
CA GLN A 58 -9.89 4.77 -10.31
C GLN A 58 -8.74 3.82 -9.96
N LEU A 59 -7.70 4.31 -9.28
CA LEU A 59 -6.54 3.52 -8.88
C LEU A 59 -6.85 2.60 -7.69
N ALA A 60 -7.66 3.06 -6.74
CA ALA A 60 -8.07 2.27 -5.58
C ALA A 60 -9.16 1.23 -5.89
N ASN A 61 -9.77 1.27 -7.09
CA ASN A 61 -10.82 0.33 -7.45
C ASN A 61 -10.22 -1.06 -7.74
N PRO A 62 -10.49 -2.08 -6.92
CA PRO A 62 -9.91 -3.42 -7.08
C PRO A 62 -10.35 -4.12 -8.37
N ARG A 63 -11.39 -3.62 -9.05
CA ARG A 63 -11.86 -4.17 -10.34
C ARG A 63 -10.99 -3.76 -11.53
N LYS A 64 -10.18 -2.70 -11.40
CA LYS A 64 -9.13 -2.43 -12.37
C LYS A 64 -7.97 -3.34 -11.97
N ASN A 65 -7.79 -4.41 -12.75
CA ASN A 65 -6.78 -5.44 -12.58
C ASN A 65 -5.36 -4.89 -12.82
N SER A 66 -4.99 -3.84 -12.10
CA SER A 66 -3.66 -3.29 -12.02
C SER A 66 -2.86 -4.31 -11.20
N GLY A 67 -2.08 -5.15 -11.88
CA GLY A 67 -1.33 -6.23 -11.23
C GLY A 67 -0.48 -5.70 -10.07
N ASN A 68 -0.94 -5.94 -8.85
CA ASN A 68 -0.22 -5.55 -7.64
C ASN A 68 0.80 -6.64 -7.34
N VAL A 69 2.07 -6.37 -7.62
CA VAL A 69 3.16 -7.28 -7.28
C VAL A 69 3.50 -7.09 -5.80
N ILE A 70 3.18 -8.09 -4.99
CA ILE A 70 3.48 -8.11 -3.56
C ILE A 70 4.65 -9.07 -3.33
N TRP A 71 5.71 -8.58 -2.69
CA TRP A 71 6.84 -9.40 -2.27
C TRP A 71 6.69 -9.76 -0.79
N CYS A 72 6.51 -11.04 -0.50
CA CYS A 72 6.40 -11.53 0.88
C CYS A 72 7.68 -12.26 1.28
N ARG A 73 8.26 -11.87 2.42
CA ARG A 73 9.35 -12.63 3.04
C ARG A 73 8.77 -13.74 3.91
N LEU A 74 9.16 -14.97 3.62
CA LEU A 74 8.75 -16.14 4.40
C LEU A 74 9.75 -16.39 5.54
N ARG A 75 9.23 -16.74 6.72
CA ARG A 75 10.06 -17.15 7.87
C ARG A 75 10.66 -18.55 7.68
N GLU A 76 9.99 -19.40 6.92
CA GLU A 76 10.36 -20.79 6.69
C GLU A 76 10.15 -21.16 5.23
N PHE A 77 10.85 -22.20 4.76
CA PHE A 77 10.72 -22.68 3.40
C PHE A 77 9.34 -23.31 3.18
N LEU A 78 8.56 -22.79 2.23
CA LEU A 78 7.26 -23.38 1.91
C LEU A 78 7.43 -24.66 1.10
N ARG A 79 6.76 -25.73 1.54
CA ARG A 79 6.66 -26.98 0.77
C ARG A 79 5.79 -26.73 -0.48
N LYS A 80 6.15 -27.37 -1.60
CA LYS A 80 5.53 -27.15 -2.92
C LYS A 80 4.00 -27.26 -2.94
N SER A 81 3.40 -28.12 -2.11
CA SER A 81 1.95 -28.25 -1.97
C SER A 81 1.27 -27.02 -1.33
N ARG A 82 1.94 -26.35 -0.39
CA ARG A 82 1.44 -25.14 0.28
C ARG A 82 1.58 -23.90 -0.60
N TRP A 83 2.61 -23.87 -1.45
CA TRP A 83 2.83 -22.79 -2.42
C TRP A 83 1.67 -22.64 -3.40
N ASN A 84 1.20 -23.76 -3.98
CA ASN A 84 0.10 -23.73 -4.96
C ASN A 84 -1.19 -23.18 -4.35
N ASN A 85 -1.53 -23.58 -3.12
CA ASN A 85 -2.71 -23.05 -2.43
C ASN A 85 -2.61 -21.54 -2.17
N CYS A 86 -1.42 -21.02 -1.89
CA CYS A 86 -1.22 -19.58 -1.71
C CYS A 86 -1.32 -18.81 -3.03
N ALA A 87 -0.81 -19.35 -4.13
CA ALA A 87 -0.88 -18.72 -5.45
C ALA A 87 -2.33 -18.64 -5.97
N GLU A 88 -3.13 -19.66 -5.71
CA GLU A 88 -4.53 -19.74 -6.12
C GLU A 88 -5.44 -18.82 -5.28
N ALA A 89 -5.11 -18.61 -4.00
CA ALA A 89 -5.83 -17.68 -3.12
C ALA A 89 -5.55 -16.19 -3.38
N LEU A 90 -4.52 -15.88 -4.19
CA LEU A 90 -4.11 -14.51 -4.54
C LEU A 90 -4.53 -14.11 -5.98
N SER A 91 -5.18 -15.03 -6.71
CA SER A 91 -5.74 -14.81 -8.06
C SER A 91 -7.23 -14.45 -7.99
#